data_AF-A0A212DJ30-F1
#
_entry.id   AF-A0A212DJ30-F1
#
_cell.length_a   1.000
_cell.length_b   1.000
_cell.length_c   1.000
_cell.angle_alpha   90.00
_cell.angle_beta   90.00
_cell.angle_gamma   90.00
#
_symmetry.space_group_name_H-M   'P 1'
#
loop_
_entity.id
_entity.type
_entity.pdbx_description
1 polymer ?
#
loop_
_entity_poly.entity_id
_entity_poly.type
_entity_poly.pdbx_seq_one_letter_code
_entity_poly.pdbx_strand_id
1 'polypeptide(L)'
;MSKALDPEMKKAEQNCLSRLVEEMIPEIQKMLSEHLCGCWKQCPFCKAICTNTIPTHEGDHSVPFHRPEALSGEWWDQTDQFVIDYYTGLLASDSFLVFKDGRRIPYKTYRQAGGEYATWSITPDTSTQPYWKWFVCHFRSKLEEKYHKRFINKGEIPDAWKKITKQDVLDDLKKN
;
A
#
# COMPACT_ATOMS: atom_id res chain seq x y z
N MET A 1 -31.75 14.00 15.12
CA MET A 1 -31.98 12.60 14.70
C MET A 1 -33.49 12.37 14.67
N SER A 2 -34.03 11.70 13.64
CA SER A 2 -35.47 11.66 13.36
C SER A 2 -36.23 10.75 14.35
N LYS A 3 -37.48 11.10 14.68
CA LYS A 3 -38.40 10.31 15.55
C LYS A 3 -38.62 8.85 15.10
N ALA A 4 -38.19 8.50 13.89
CA ALA A 4 -38.29 7.16 13.32
C ALA A 4 -37.08 6.26 13.68
N LEU A 5 -35.96 6.83 14.13
CA LEU A 5 -34.75 6.06 14.46
C LEU A 5 -34.78 5.45 15.87
N ASP A 6 -35.41 6.14 16.83
CA ASP A 6 -35.43 5.70 18.23
C ASP A 6 -36.10 4.32 18.44
N PRO A 7 -37.23 3.99 17.79
CA PRO A 7 -37.84 2.66 17.92
C PRO A 7 -36.97 1.56 17.32
N GLU A 8 -36.31 1.82 16.19
CA GLU A 8 -35.43 0.87 15.51
C GLU A 8 -34.16 0.60 16.31
N MET A 9 -33.57 1.64 16.92
CA MET A 9 -32.42 1.49 17.82
C MET A 9 -32.77 0.64 19.05
N LYS A 10 -33.91 0.88 19.70
CA LYS A 10 -34.36 0.08 20.85
C LYS A 10 -34.62 -1.38 20.48
N LYS A 11 -35.18 -1.62 19.29
CA LYS A 11 -35.41 -2.97 18.79
C LYS A 11 -34.11 -3.71 18.50
N ALA A 12 -33.12 -3.02 17.92
CA ALA A 12 -31.78 -3.57 17.70
C ALA A 12 -31.08 -3.89 19.03
N GLU A 13 -31.19 -3.01 20.02
CA GLU A 13 -30.62 -3.20 21.37
C GLU A 13 -31.23 -4.45 22.05
N GLN A 14 -32.55 -4.59 22.04
CA GLN A 14 -33.23 -5.75 22.63
C GLN A 14 -32.83 -7.07 21.96
N ASN A 15 -32.68 -7.08 20.62
CA ASN A 15 -32.22 -8.24 19.85
C ASN A 15 -30.76 -8.62 20.19
N CYS A 16 -29.88 -7.64 20.38
CA CYS A 16 -28.49 -7.90 20.78
C CYS A 16 -28.41 -8.45 22.22
N LEU A 17 -29.26 -8.00 23.13
CA LEU A 17 -29.26 -8.46 24.53
C LEU A 17 -29.88 -9.85 24.72
N SER A 18 -30.70 -10.32 23.77
CA SER A 18 -31.43 -11.59 23.88
C SER A 18 -30.76 -12.77 23.19
N ARG A 19 -29.72 -12.54 22.36
CA ARG A 19 -28.96 -13.60 21.70
C ARG A 19 -27.78 -14.07 22.54
N LEU A 20 -27.44 -15.35 22.40
CA LEU A 20 -26.21 -15.89 22.97
C LEU A 20 -25.00 -15.29 22.24
N VAL A 21 -23.95 -14.99 22.98
CA VAL A 21 -22.73 -14.39 22.44
C VAL A 21 -22.12 -15.29 21.36
N GLU A 22 -22.16 -16.62 21.54
CA GLU A 22 -21.66 -17.58 20.56
C GLU A 22 -22.43 -17.52 19.22
N GLU A 23 -23.70 -17.14 19.23
CA GLU A 23 -24.53 -17.00 18.02
C GLU A 23 -24.33 -15.65 17.32
N MET A 24 -23.89 -14.62 18.05
CA MET A 24 -23.62 -13.29 17.52
C MET A 24 -22.24 -13.16 16.87
N ILE A 25 -21.24 -13.85 17.41
CA ILE A 25 -19.85 -13.77 16.94
C ILE A 25 -19.73 -13.98 15.42
N PRO A 26 -20.30 -15.04 14.80
CA PRO A 26 -20.15 -15.27 13.36
C PRO A 26 -20.76 -14.16 12.51
N GLU A 27 -21.88 -13.59 12.94
CA GLU A 27 -22.58 -12.52 12.22
C GLU A 27 -21.83 -11.19 12.34
N ILE A 28 -21.32 -10.88 13.53
CA ILE A 28 -20.44 -9.73 13.74
C ILE A 28 -19.16 -9.88 12.91
N GLN A 29 -18.53 -11.06 12.93
CA GLN A 29 -17.34 -11.34 12.11
C GLN A 29 -17.63 -11.20 10.62
N LYS A 30 -18.79 -11.68 10.14
CA LYS A 30 -19.20 -11.50 8.75
C LYS A 30 -19.38 -10.02 8.40
N MET A 31 -20.12 -9.27 9.21
CA MET A 31 -20.33 -7.83 8.98
C MET A 31 -19.03 -7.05 9.04
N LEU A 32 -18.17 -7.33 10.01
CA LEU A 32 -16.84 -6.72 10.12
C LEU A 32 -15.97 -7.12 8.94
N SER A 33 -15.99 -8.37 8.51
CA SER A 33 -15.24 -8.79 7.31
C SER A 33 -15.76 -8.09 6.05
N GLU A 34 -17.07 -7.88 5.92
CA GLU A 34 -17.67 -7.15 4.79
C GLU A 34 -17.36 -5.64 4.84
N HIS A 35 -17.33 -5.03 6.03
CA HIS A 35 -17.03 -3.60 6.20
C HIS A 35 -15.54 -3.28 6.22
N LEU A 36 -14.70 -4.21 6.65
CA LEU A 36 -13.24 -4.12 6.61
C LEU A 36 -12.68 -4.63 5.27
N CYS A 37 -13.51 -5.32 4.47
CA CYS A 37 -13.24 -5.58 3.06
C CYS A 37 -13.38 -4.26 2.30
N GLY A 38 -12.28 -3.52 2.24
CA GLY A 38 -12.19 -2.30 1.43
C GLY A 38 -11.93 -2.59 -0.04
N CYS A 39 -11.43 -1.57 -0.72
CA CYS A 39 -10.93 -1.66 -2.07
C CYS A 39 -9.66 -2.52 -2.14
N TRP A 40 -9.69 -3.57 -2.95
CA TRP A 40 -8.53 -4.46 -3.15
C TRP A 40 -7.65 -4.07 -4.34
N LYS A 41 -7.90 -2.92 -4.97
CA LYS A 41 -7.05 -2.43 -6.06
C LYS A 41 -5.64 -2.18 -5.54
N GLN A 42 -4.65 -2.60 -6.34
CA GLN A 42 -3.24 -2.43 -6.03
C GLN A 42 -2.68 -1.23 -6.78
N CYS A 43 -1.84 -0.45 -6.09
CA CYS A 43 -1.08 0.63 -6.70
C CYS A 43 -0.23 0.07 -7.83
N PRO A 44 -0.28 0.62 -9.06
CA PRO A 44 0.44 0.03 -10.19
C PRO A 44 1.96 0.02 -9.97
N PHE A 45 2.50 0.94 -9.17
CA PHE A 45 3.93 1.07 -8.85
C PHE A 45 4.36 0.18 -7.68
N CYS A 46 3.81 0.43 -6.50
CA CYS A 46 4.28 -0.22 -5.26
C CYS A 46 3.42 -1.41 -4.83
N LYS A 47 2.33 -1.72 -5.54
CA LYS A 47 1.35 -2.78 -5.23
C LYS A 47 0.72 -2.66 -3.83
N ALA A 48 0.81 -1.49 -3.18
CA ALA A 48 0.08 -1.20 -1.96
C ALA A 48 -1.44 -1.26 -2.23
N ILE A 49 -2.21 -1.76 -1.27
CA ILE A 49 -3.66 -1.92 -1.38
C ILE A 49 -4.34 -0.60 -1.08
N CYS A 50 -5.30 -0.20 -1.92
CA CYS A 50 -6.08 1.02 -1.70
C CYS A 50 -6.70 1.03 -0.29
N THR A 51 -6.60 2.15 0.41
CA THR A 51 -7.11 2.27 1.79
C THR A 51 -8.58 2.67 1.87
N ASN A 52 -9.27 2.79 0.74
CA ASN A 52 -10.69 3.07 0.74
C ASN A 52 -11.45 1.86 1.28
N THR A 53 -12.32 2.06 2.28
CA THR A 53 -13.09 1.00 2.93
C THR A 53 -14.33 0.58 2.15
N ILE A 54 -14.62 1.23 1.02
CA ILE A 54 -15.77 0.93 0.16
C ILE A 54 -15.28 0.10 -1.04
N PRO A 55 -15.78 -1.13 -1.23
CA PRO A 55 -15.55 -1.90 -2.44
C PRO A 55 -16.05 -1.16 -3.68
N THR A 56 -15.30 -1.21 -4.78
CA THR A 56 -15.68 -0.60 -6.07
C THR A 56 -16.08 0.88 -5.91
N HIS A 57 -15.39 1.60 -5.04
CA HIS A 57 -15.66 3.02 -4.84
C HIS A 57 -15.39 3.84 -6.11
N GLU A 58 -16.14 4.93 -6.23
CA GLU A 58 -15.88 5.97 -7.23
C GLU A 58 -14.67 6.83 -6.85
N GLY A 59 -14.11 7.54 -7.83
CA GLY A 59 -12.94 8.40 -7.66
C GLY A 59 -11.60 7.66 -7.68
N ASP A 60 -10.53 8.39 -7.42
CA ASP A 60 -9.17 7.84 -7.51
C ASP A 60 -8.86 6.88 -6.36
N HIS A 61 -8.16 5.80 -6.68
CA HIS A 61 -7.51 4.95 -5.68
C HIS A 61 -6.29 5.65 -5.09
N SER A 62 -6.08 5.50 -3.80
CA SER A 62 -4.92 6.06 -3.11
C SER A 62 -4.52 5.23 -1.91
N VAL A 63 -3.31 5.49 -1.43
CA VAL A 63 -2.81 5.02 -0.13
C VAL A 63 -2.09 6.18 0.55
N PRO A 64 -2.15 6.30 1.88
CA PRO A 64 -1.41 7.32 2.62
C PRO A 64 0.10 7.05 2.64
N PHE A 65 0.50 5.78 2.55
CA PHE A 65 1.88 5.33 2.67
C PHE A 65 2.27 4.44 1.50
N HIS A 66 3.28 4.85 0.74
CA HIS A 66 3.80 4.06 -0.37
C HIS A 66 5.04 3.27 0.05
N ARG A 67 5.16 2.03 -0.42
CA ARG A 67 6.36 1.20 -0.19
C ARG A 67 7.37 1.28 -1.36
N PRO A 68 8.66 0.97 -1.13
CA PRO A 68 9.67 0.95 -2.19
C PRO A 68 9.28 0.03 -3.36
N GLU A 69 9.60 0.43 -4.59
CA GLU A 69 9.20 -0.31 -5.80
C GLU A 69 9.87 -1.69 -5.92
N ALA A 70 11.03 -1.88 -5.28
CA ALA A 70 11.70 -3.18 -5.16
C ALA A 70 10.77 -4.28 -4.58
N LEU A 71 9.79 -3.92 -3.75
CA LEU A 71 8.83 -4.89 -3.19
C LEU A 71 7.80 -5.36 -4.21
N SER A 72 7.56 -4.58 -5.26
CA SER A 72 6.78 -4.98 -6.42
C SER A 72 7.60 -5.79 -7.41
N GLY A 73 8.92 -5.80 -7.25
CA GLY A 73 9.86 -6.42 -8.16
C GLY A 73 10.34 -5.51 -9.29
N GLU A 74 10.17 -4.18 -9.19
CA GLU A 74 10.61 -3.24 -10.22
C GLU A 74 12.15 -3.09 -10.25
N TRP A 75 12.69 -2.87 -11.45
CA TRP A 75 14.14 -2.76 -11.69
C TRP A 75 14.44 -1.68 -12.74
N TRP A 76 15.67 -1.17 -12.72
CA TRP A 76 16.13 -0.20 -13.70
C TRP A 76 16.21 -0.84 -15.10
N ASP A 77 15.59 -0.21 -16.09
CA ASP A 77 15.57 -0.69 -17.48
C ASP A 77 16.97 -1.10 -17.97
N GLN A 78 17.03 -2.19 -18.73
CA GLN A 78 18.27 -2.80 -19.26
C GLN A 78 19.29 -3.24 -18.19
N THR A 79 18.91 -3.32 -16.91
CA THR A 79 19.77 -3.83 -15.83
C THR A 79 19.09 -4.95 -15.06
N ASP A 80 19.81 -5.50 -14.09
CA ASP A 80 19.28 -6.40 -13.07
C ASP A 80 19.20 -5.73 -11.68
N GLN A 81 19.20 -4.40 -11.63
CA GLN A 81 19.29 -3.61 -10.40
C GLN A 81 17.89 -3.19 -9.95
N PHE A 82 17.52 -3.51 -8.71
CA PHE A 82 16.23 -3.07 -8.17
C PHE A 82 16.07 -1.54 -8.16
N VAL A 83 14.83 -1.06 -8.32
CA VAL A 83 14.47 0.33 -8.00
C VAL A 83 14.16 0.41 -6.51
N ILE A 84 15.06 1.02 -5.73
CA ILE A 84 14.87 1.18 -4.29
C ILE A 84 14.18 2.50 -3.93
N ASP A 85 14.12 3.43 -4.87
CA ASP A 85 13.49 4.73 -4.67
C ASP A 85 12.00 4.57 -4.35
N TYR A 86 11.52 5.46 -3.48
CA TYR A 86 10.10 5.65 -3.32
C TYR A 86 9.58 6.37 -4.56
N TYR A 87 8.41 5.96 -5.04
CA TYR A 87 7.75 6.57 -6.19
C TYR A 87 7.64 8.09 -6.08
N THR A 88 7.49 8.61 -4.86
CA THR A 88 7.33 10.04 -4.57
C THR A 88 8.60 10.83 -4.88
N GLY A 89 9.77 10.20 -4.77
CA GLY A 89 11.03 10.74 -5.28
C GLY A 89 11.10 10.69 -6.81
N LEU A 90 10.61 9.62 -7.44
CA LEU A 90 10.61 9.47 -8.89
C LEU A 90 9.67 10.47 -9.59
N LEU A 91 8.52 10.80 -8.98
CA LEU A 91 7.65 11.90 -9.41
C LEU A 91 8.37 13.24 -9.52
N ALA A 92 9.34 13.52 -8.64
CA ALA A 92 10.08 14.77 -8.66
C ALA A 92 11.23 14.75 -9.68
N SER A 93 11.61 13.58 -10.19
CA SER A 93 12.73 13.39 -11.12
C SER A 93 12.33 13.50 -12.60
N ASP A 94 13.32 13.53 -13.48
CA ASP A 94 13.12 13.42 -14.94
C ASP A 94 13.19 11.97 -15.43
N SER A 95 12.92 11.02 -14.54
CA SER A 95 12.85 9.60 -14.87
C SER A 95 11.60 9.26 -15.68
N PHE A 96 11.67 8.13 -16.39
CA PHE A 96 10.58 7.62 -17.23
C PHE A 96 10.15 6.24 -16.76
N LEU A 97 8.85 6.01 -16.76
CA LEU A 97 8.23 4.68 -16.76
C LEU A 97 8.49 4.05 -18.12
N VAL A 98 9.15 2.89 -18.13
CA VAL A 98 9.43 2.13 -19.36
C VAL A 98 8.53 0.91 -19.39
N PHE A 99 7.68 0.85 -20.41
CA PHE A 99 6.75 -0.27 -20.61
C PHE A 99 7.37 -1.32 -21.53
N LYS A 100 6.89 -2.57 -21.43
CA LYS A 100 7.33 -3.69 -22.27
C LYS A 100 7.10 -3.46 -23.77
N ASP A 101 6.15 -2.62 -24.12
CA ASP A 101 5.84 -2.22 -25.50
C ASP A 101 6.74 -1.07 -26.02
N GLY A 102 7.74 -0.66 -25.23
CA GLY A 102 8.68 0.40 -25.58
C GLY A 102 8.18 1.82 -25.30
N ARG A 103 6.93 1.99 -24.82
CA ARG A 103 6.45 3.32 -24.39
C ARG A 103 7.28 3.82 -23.22
N ARG A 104 7.61 5.12 -23.27
CA ARG A 104 8.30 5.84 -22.20
C ARG A 104 7.45 7.02 -21.78
N ILE A 105 7.01 7.02 -20.54
CA ILE A 105 6.14 8.07 -19.99
C ILE A 105 6.85 8.69 -18.78
N PRO A 106 7.05 10.02 -18.75
CA PRO A 106 7.61 10.66 -17.57
C PRO A 106 6.82 10.31 -16.31
N TYR A 107 7.51 10.02 -15.20
CA TYR A 107 6.83 9.76 -13.92
C TYR A 107 5.88 10.92 -13.55
N LYS A 108 6.26 12.17 -13.83
CA LYS A 108 5.45 13.39 -13.63
C LYS A 108 4.08 13.35 -14.32
N THR A 109 3.96 12.65 -15.45
CA THR A 109 2.73 12.55 -16.24
C THR A 109 2.21 11.12 -16.33
N TYR A 110 2.52 10.27 -15.33
CA TYR A 110 2.19 8.85 -15.32
C TYR A 110 0.74 8.51 -15.68
N ARG A 111 -0.22 9.37 -15.35
CA ARG A 111 -1.64 9.16 -15.68
C ARG A 111 -1.89 9.05 -17.19
N GLN A 112 -1.03 9.61 -18.02
CA GLN A 112 -1.07 9.46 -19.48
C GLN A 112 -0.83 8.01 -19.94
N ALA A 113 -0.31 7.13 -19.07
CA ALA A 113 -0.19 5.71 -19.36
C ALA A 113 -1.54 5.00 -19.49
N GLY A 114 -2.62 5.59 -18.97
CA GLY A 114 -3.96 5.04 -19.00
C GLY A 114 -4.14 3.84 -18.07
N GLY A 115 -5.28 3.16 -18.17
CA GLY A 115 -5.60 1.99 -17.35
C GLY A 115 -5.50 2.29 -15.85
N GLU A 116 -4.88 1.39 -15.09
CA GLU A 116 -4.70 1.55 -13.64
C GLU A 116 -3.86 2.78 -13.28
N TYR A 117 -2.95 3.24 -14.15
CA TYR A 117 -2.15 4.44 -13.85
C TYR A 117 -2.99 5.72 -13.82
N ALA A 118 -4.07 5.78 -14.61
CA ALA A 118 -4.93 6.96 -14.67
C ALA A 118 -5.90 7.07 -13.47
N THR A 119 -6.25 5.93 -12.87
CA THR A 119 -7.23 5.82 -11.77
C THR A 119 -6.60 5.88 -10.38
N TRP A 120 -5.27 6.04 -10.30
CA TRP A 120 -4.55 6.15 -9.05
C TRP A 120 -4.10 7.59 -8.82
N SER A 121 -4.38 8.10 -7.62
CA SER A 121 -3.81 9.33 -7.11
C SER A 121 -2.61 9.00 -6.24
N ILE A 122 -1.43 9.32 -6.75
CA ILE A 122 -0.20 9.19 -5.99
C ILE A 122 0.21 10.55 -5.44
N THR A 123 0.10 10.68 -4.13
CA THR A 123 0.55 11.87 -3.41
C THR A 123 1.99 11.70 -2.93
N PRO A 124 2.81 12.76 -2.96
CA PRO A 124 4.11 12.76 -2.31
C PRO A 124 3.97 12.32 -0.85
N ASP A 125 4.73 11.30 -0.49
CA ASP A 125 4.80 10.73 0.85
C ASP A 125 6.00 11.34 1.54
N THR A 126 5.74 12.04 2.64
CA THR A 126 6.75 12.71 3.47
C THR A 126 7.10 11.88 4.71
N SER A 127 6.50 10.71 4.89
CA SER A 127 6.73 9.86 6.05
C SER A 127 8.07 9.13 5.96
N THR A 128 8.67 8.86 7.13
CA THR A 128 9.99 8.23 7.25
C THR A 128 9.97 6.74 6.91
N GLN A 129 8.84 6.07 7.12
CA GLN A 129 8.57 4.64 6.88
C GLN A 129 9.74 3.70 7.22
N PRO A 130 10.24 3.69 8.47
CA PRO A 130 11.36 2.84 8.86
C PRO A 130 11.05 1.35 8.67
N TYR A 131 9.77 0.96 8.77
CA TYR A 131 9.32 -0.41 8.51
C TYR A 131 9.78 -0.92 7.14
N TRP A 132 9.49 -0.19 6.05
CA TRP A 132 9.84 -0.66 4.70
C TRP A 132 11.34 -0.66 4.46
N LYS A 133 12.06 0.31 5.01
CA LYS A 133 13.52 0.37 4.93
C LYS A 133 14.16 -0.83 5.62
N TRP A 134 13.71 -1.13 6.83
CA TRP A 134 14.11 -2.32 7.57
C TRP A 134 13.71 -3.61 6.85
N PHE A 135 12.49 -3.68 6.29
CA PHE A 135 11.99 -4.84 5.57
C PHE A 135 12.89 -5.20 4.38
N VAL A 136 13.24 -4.21 3.55
CA VAL A 136 14.15 -4.42 2.41
C VAL A 136 15.51 -4.95 2.87
N CYS A 137 16.09 -4.36 3.93
CA CYS A 137 17.35 -4.84 4.50
C CYS A 137 17.24 -6.28 5.02
N HIS A 138 16.19 -6.55 5.81
CA HIS A 138 16.02 -7.82 6.52
C HIS A 138 15.69 -8.97 5.56
N PHE A 139 14.89 -8.71 4.54
CA PHE A 139 14.45 -9.71 3.55
C PHE A 139 15.19 -9.62 2.22
N ARG A 140 16.33 -8.91 2.17
CA ARG A 140 17.13 -8.67 0.96
C ARG A 140 17.29 -9.93 0.11
N SER A 141 17.86 -10.99 0.67
CA SER A 141 18.16 -12.22 -0.09
C SER A 141 16.90 -12.89 -0.64
N LYS A 142 15.78 -12.84 0.10
CA LYS A 142 14.50 -13.39 -0.36
C LYS A 142 13.91 -12.57 -1.51
N LEU A 143 14.10 -11.25 -1.50
CA LEU A 143 13.69 -10.38 -2.60
C LEU A 143 14.54 -10.65 -3.84
N GLU A 144 15.87 -10.73 -3.70
CA GLU A 144 16.80 -11.04 -4.78
C GLU A 144 16.50 -12.41 -5.41
N GLU A 145 16.22 -13.43 -4.59
CA GLU A 145 15.82 -14.77 -5.03
C GLU A 145 14.49 -14.74 -5.79
N LYS A 146 13.46 -14.10 -5.23
CA LYS A 146 12.10 -14.09 -5.78
C LYS A 146 12.03 -13.42 -7.15
N TYR A 147 12.74 -12.30 -7.34
CA TYR A 147 12.62 -11.47 -8.54
C TYR A 147 13.80 -11.64 -9.50
N HIS A 148 14.84 -12.39 -9.10
CA HIS A 148 16.09 -12.54 -9.87
C HIS A 148 16.72 -11.19 -10.24
N LYS A 149 16.70 -10.24 -9.28
CA LYS A 149 17.33 -8.91 -9.36
C LYS A 149 18.25 -8.71 -8.16
N ARG A 150 19.07 -7.66 -8.19
CA ARG A 150 20.15 -7.42 -7.22
C ARG A 150 20.09 -6.02 -6.64
N PHE A 151 20.41 -5.89 -5.36
CA PHE A 151 20.61 -4.58 -4.71
C PHE A 151 22.08 -4.14 -4.84
N ILE A 152 22.43 -3.62 -6.02
CA ILE A 152 23.77 -3.12 -6.36
C ILE A 152 23.67 -1.85 -7.21
N ASN A 153 24.76 -1.07 -7.26
CA ASN A 153 24.85 0.16 -8.07
C ASN A 153 23.65 1.09 -7.83
N LYS A 154 22.80 1.33 -8.84
CA LYS A 154 21.61 2.20 -8.68
C LYS A 154 20.55 1.63 -7.75
N GLY A 155 20.56 0.32 -7.52
CA GLY A 155 19.69 -0.37 -6.59
C GLY A 155 20.36 -0.67 -5.25
N GLU A 156 21.53 -0.10 -4.96
CA GLU A 156 22.22 -0.37 -3.71
C GLU A 156 21.42 0.14 -2.50
N ILE A 157 21.29 -0.71 -1.48
CA ILE A 157 20.62 -0.35 -0.24
C ILE A 157 21.51 0.63 0.56
N PRO A 158 21.03 1.85 0.87
CA PRO A 158 21.81 2.82 1.63
C PRO A 158 22.23 2.29 3.01
N ASP A 159 23.45 2.61 3.44
CA ASP A 159 23.95 2.19 4.75
C ASP A 159 23.10 2.68 5.92
N ALA A 160 22.44 3.83 5.76
CA ALA A 160 21.49 4.33 6.74
C ALA A 160 20.33 3.36 7.00
N TRP A 161 19.86 2.63 5.99
CA TRP A 161 18.77 1.67 6.15
C TRP A 161 19.24 0.41 6.89
N LYS A 162 20.51 0.02 6.70
CA LYS A 162 21.13 -1.14 7.38
C LYS A 162 21.26 -0.91 8.90
N LYS A 163 21.26 0.35 9.34
CA LYS A 163 21.34 0.73 10.76
C LYS A 163 19.99 0.69 11.48
N ILE A 164 18.88 0.63 10.75
CA ILE A 164 17.54 0.56 11.33
C ILE A 164 17.37 -0.81 11.99
N THR A 165 16.97 -0.83 13.25
CA THR A 165 16.73 -2.06 13.99
C THR A 165 15.24 -2.43 13.98
N LYS A 166 14.93 -3.69 14.30
CA LYS A 166 13.55 -4.12 14.51
C LYS A 166 12.87 -3.33 15.63
N GLN A 167 13.62 -2.95 16.67
CA GLN A 167 13.07 -2.18 17.78
C GLN A 167 12.69 -0.77 17.35
N ASP A 168 13.53 -0.11 16.55
CA ASP A 168 13.22 1.22 15.99
C ASP A 168 11.91 1.20 15.19
N VAL A 169 11.70 0.14 14.40
CA VAL A 169 10.47 -0.08 13.64
C VAL A 169 9.26 -0.25 14.56
N LEU A 170 9.38 -1.08 15.60
CA LEU A 170 8.29 -1.30 16.55
C LEU A 170 7.95 -0.03 17.35
N ASP A 171 8.95 0.77 17.70
CA ASP A 171 8.76 2.01 18.43
C ASP A 171 8.13 3.10 17.55
N ASP A 172 8.46 3.14 16.26
CA ASP A 172 7.81 4.02 15.28
C ASP A 172 6.35 3.62 15.04
N LEU A 173 6.07 2.32 14.87
CA LEU A 173 4.71 1.81 14.68
C LEU A 173 3.79 2.02 15.88
N LYS A 174 4.33 2.19 17.09
CA LYS A 174 3.53 2.51 18.30
C LYS A 174 3.20 3.99 18.44
N LYS A 175 3.91 4.87 17.73
CA LYS A 175 3.72 6.33 17.78
C LYS A 175 2.65 6.82 16.82
N ASN A 176 2.37 6.04 15.78
CA ASN A 176 1.35 6.29 14.77
C ASN A 176 0.09 5.45 15.03
#